data_AF-A0A4U9VVR6-F1
#
_entry.id   AF-A0A4U9VVR6-F1
#
_cell.length_a   1.000
_cell.length_b   1.000
_cell.length_c   1.000
_cell.angle_alpha   90.00
_cell.angle_beta   90.00
_cell.angle_gamma   90.00
#
_symmetry.space_group_name_H-M   'P 1'
#
loop_
_entity.id
_entity.type
_entity.pdbx_description
1 polymer ?
#
loop_
_entity_poly.entity_id
_entity_poly.type
_entity_poly.pdbx_seq_one_letter_code
_entity_poly.pdbx_strand_id
1 'polypeptide(L)' 'MTLDWWLTYLLTTLILSLSPGSGAINTMSTGISHGYRGAAASIAGLQVGLSIHIVLVGIGLGAVVFPVAAGL' A
#
# COMPACT_ATOMS: atom_id res chain seq x y z
N MET A 1 -7.52 -14.57 23.08
CA MET A 1 -6.42 -13.95 22.32
C MET A 1 -5.26 -13.76 23.28
N THR A 2 -4.16 -14.52 23.10
CA THR A 2 -3.03 -14.53 24.05
C THR A 2 -2.07 -13.38 23.78
N LEU A 3 -1.23 -13.05 24.78
CA LEU A 3 -0.29 -11.92 24.72
C LEU A 3 0.79 -12.13 23.65
N ASP A 4 1.13 -13.39 23.35
CA ASP A 4 2.06 -13.80 22.29
C ASP A 4 1.62 -13.33 20.90
N TRP A 5 0.31 -13.32 20.62
CA TRP A 5 -0.24 -12.83 19.35
C TRP A 5 0.00 -11.32 19.18
N TRP A 6 -0.22 -10.55 20.24
CA TRP A 6 -0.01 -9.11 20.23
C TRP A 6 1.46 -8.75 20.08
N LEU A 7 2.35 -9.46 20.81
CA LEU A 7 3.79 -9.29 20.68
C LEU A 7 4.29 -9.62 19.28
N THR A 8 3.78 -10.71 18.69
CA THR A 8 4.13 -11.09 17.32
C THR A 8 3.67 -10.03 16.32
N TYR A 9 2.43 -9.55 16.43
CA TYR A 9 1.90 -8.50 15.56
C TYR A 9 2.68 -7.19 15.70
N LEU A 10 3.04 -6.82 16.93
CA LEU A 10 3.86 -5.64 17.23
C LEU A 10 5.25 -5.78 16.61
N LEU A 11 5.90 -6.93 16.75
CA LEU A 11 7.21 -7.18 16.17
C LEU A 11 7.16 -7.13 14.62
N THR A 12 6.17 -7.80 14.01
CA THR A 12 6.00 -7.81 12.56
C THR A 12 5.71 -6.42 12.01
N THR A 13 4.82 -5.66 12.63
CA THR A 13 4.51 -4.28 12.19
C THR A 13 5.70 -3.34 12.36
N LEU A 14 6.50 -3.51 13.41
CA LEU A 14 7.74 -2.75 13.60
C LEU A 14 8.75 -3.03 12.47
N ILE A 15 8.96 -4.31 12.13
CA ILE A 15 9.86 -4.72 11.04
C ILE A 15 9.37 -4.16 9.70
N LEU A 16 8.07 -4.28 9.40
CA LEU A 16 7.50 -3.76 8.14
C LEU A 16 7.56 -2.24 8.05
N SER A 17 7.34 -1.53 9.16
CA SER A 17 7.38 -0.06 9.19
C SER A 17 8.79 0.51 9.07
N LEU A 18 9.80 -0.20 9.58
CA LEU A 18 11.21 0.21 9.45
C LEU A 18 11.76 -0.03 8.05
N SER A 19 11.15 -0.94 7.28
CA SER A 19 11.50 -1.18 5.89
C SER A 19 11.12 0.03 5.03
N PRO A 20 12.07 0.74 4.39
CA PRO A 20 11.74 1.85 3.51
C PRO A 20 10.94 1.33 2.32
N GLY A 21 9.67 1.74 2.23
CA GLY A 21 8.82 1.35 1.11
C GLY A 21 9.36 1.86 -0.22
N SER A 22 9.05 1.15 -1.32
CA SER A 22 9.44 1.55 -2.69
C SER A 22 9.01 2.98 -3.04
N GLY A 23 7.86 3.44 -2.53
CA GLY A 23 7.38 4.80 -2.70
C GLY A 23 8.22 5.85 -1.96
N ALA A 24 8.75 5.52 -0.78
CA ALA A 24 9.63 6.41 -0.02
C ALA A 24 10.97 6.59 -0.75
N ILE A 25 11.58 5.50 -1.21
CA ILE A 25 12.82 5.52 -2.00
C ILE A 25 12.64 6.29 -3.30
N ASN A 26 11.56 6.04 -4.04
CA ASN A 26 11.24 6.76 -5.27
C ASN A 26 11.03 8.27 -5.04
N THR A 27 10.39 8.64 -3.94
CA THR A 27 10.19 10.04 -3.56
C THR A 27 11.51 10.71 -3.19
N MET A 28 12.37 10.03 -2.42
CA MET A 28 13.70 10.53 -2.07
C MET A 28 14.58 10.73 -3.32
N SER A 29 14.62 9.74 -4.21
CA SER A 29 15.38 9.82 -5.46
C SER A 29 14.86 10.91 -6.38
N THR A 30 13.54 10.97 -6.59
CA THR A 30 12.93 11.99 -7.46
C THR A 30 13.05 13.39 -6.86
N GLY A 31 12.96 13.54 -5.53
CA GLY A 31 13.14 14.82 -4.84
C GLY A 31 14.56 15.37 -4.94
N ILE A 32 15.57 14.49 -4.87
CA ILE A 32 16.98 14.87 -5.06
C ILE A 32 17.25 15.24 -6.53
N SER A 33 16.74 14.45 -7.49
CA SER A 33 17.06 14.64 -8.92
C SER A 33 16.21 15.69 -9.65
N HIS A 34 14.93 15.85 -9.28
CA HIS A 34 13.95 16.67 -10.01
C HIS A 34 13.29 17.75 -9.12
N GLY A 35 13.75 17.91 -7.87
CA GLY A 35 13.21 18.86 -6.92
C GLY A 35 11.76 18.58 -6.51
N TYR A 36 11.12 19.58 -5.92
CA TYR A 36 9.77 19.46 -5.35
C TYR A 36 8.69 19.11 -6.37
N ARG A 37 8.74 19.71 -7.57
CA ARG A 37 7.72 19.49 -8.62
C ARG A 37 7.76 18.07 -9.17
N GLY A 38 8.96 17.51 -9.38
CA GLY A 38 9.12 16.11 -9.80
C GLY A 38 8.66 15.13 -8.73
N ALA A 39 9.02 15.38 -7.46
CA ALA A 39 8.57 14.56 -6.34
C ALA A 39 7.05 14.57 -6.19
N ALA A 40 6.40 15.73 -6.29
CA ALA A 40 4.95 15.86 -6.20
C ALA A 40 4.22 15.07 -7.31
N ALA A 41 4.70 15.15 -8.56
CA ALA A 41 4.15 14.37 -9.66
C ALA A 41 4.32 12.85 -9.44
N SER A 42 5.47 12.44 -8.90
CA SER A 42 5.78 11.04 -8.60
C SER A 42 4.89 10.48 -7.48
N ILE A 43 4.71 11.23 -6.39
CA ILE A 43 3.79 10.89 -5.29
C ILE A 43 2.35 10.77 -5.82
N ALA A 44 1.90 11.73 -6.63
CA ALA A 44 0.55 11.70 -7.19
C ALA A 44 0.31 10.45 -8.05
N GLY A 45 1.27 10.08 -8.90
CA GLY A 45 1.21 8.86 -9.71
C GLY A 45 1.14 7.60 -8.85
N LEU A 46 1.95 7.51 -7.79
CA LEU A 46 1.92 6.39 -6.85
C LEU A 46 0.58 6.27 -6.13
N GLN A 47 0.00 7.40 -5.68
CA GLN A 47 -1.30 7.40 -5.00
C GLN A 47 -2.44 6.97 -5.93
N VAL A 48 -2.44 7.47 -7.17
CA VAL A 48 -3.43 7.06 -8.17
C VAL A 48 -3.28 5.56 -8.48
N GLY A 49 -2.07 5.08 -8.74
CA GLY A 49 -1.81 3.66 -8.99
C GLY A 49 -2.26 2.76 -7.83
N LEU A 50 -1.93 3.14 -6.59
CA LEU A 50 -2.35 2.41 -5.39
C LEU A 50 -3.87 2.41 -5.24
N SER A 51 -4.53 3.55 -5.44
CA SER A 51 -5.98 3.65 -5.34
C SER A 51 -6.69 2.73 -6.33
N ILE A 52 -6.24 2.70 -7.59
CA ILE A 52 -6.76 1.80 -8.62
C ILE A 52 -6.54 0.35 -8.21
N HIS A 53 -5.34 0.02 -7.71
CA HIS A 53 -5.01 -1.35 -7.28
C HIS A 53 -5.89 -1.80 -6.12
N ILE A 54 -6.11 -0.96 -5.11
CA ILE A 54 -6.99 -1.26 -3.97
C ILE A 54 -8.43 -1.49 -4.44
N VAL A 55 -8.94 -0.66 -5.36
CA VAL A 55 -10.29 -0.83 -5.92
C VAL A 55 -10.39 -2.15 -6.70
N LEU A 56 -9.42 -2.44 -7.56
CA LEU A 56 -9.39 -3.66 -8.36
C LEU A 56 -9.36 -4.91 -7.47
N VAL A 57 -8.46 -4.94 -6.48
CA VAL A 57 -8.36 -6.02 -5.50
C VAL A 57 -9.64 -6.13 -4.66
N GLY A 58 -10.23 -5.01 -4.26
CA GLY A 58 -11.50 -4.97 -3.53
C GLY A 58 -12.65 -5.59 -4.32
N ILE A 59 -12.77 -5.28 -5.63
CA ILE A 59 -13.76 -5.89 -6.52
C ILE A 59 -13.51 -7.40 -6.64
N GLY A 60 -12.26 -7.82 -6.87
CA GLY A 60 -11.89 -9.22 -7.02
C GLY A 60 -12.14 -10.05 -5.75
N LEU A 61 -11.70 -9.55 -4.59
CA LEU A 61 -11.98 -10.17 -3.29
C LEU A 61 -13.48 -10.18 -3.00
N GLY A 62 -14.21 -9.11 -3.34
CA GLY A 62 -15.67 -9.05 -3.22
C GLY A 62 -16.37 -10.15 -4.01
N ALA A 63 -15.93 -10.42 -5.25
CA ALA A 63 -16.48 -11.49 -6.07
C ALA A 63 -16.21 -12.90 -5.49
N VAL A 64 -15.05 -13.12 -4.85
CA VAL A 64 -14.70 -14.42 -4.24
C VAL A 64 -15.40 -14.62 -2.88
N VAL A 65 -15.43 -13.59 -2.04
CA VAL A 65 -15.98 -13.66 -0.67
C VAL A 65 -17.50 -13.56 -0.67
N PHE A 66 -18.08 -12.79 -1.61
CA PHE A 66 -19.53 -12.65 -1.77
C PHE A 66 -19.96 -13.06 -3.19
N PRO A 67 -19.95 -14.36 -3.50
CA PRO A 67 -20.30 -14.86 -4.83
C PRO A 67 -21.71 -14.44 -5.30
N VAL A 68 -22.63 -14.18 -4.38
CA VAL A 68 -24.00 -13.70 -4.68
C VAL A 68 -24.05 -12.30 -5.35
N ALA A 69 -23.04 -11.44 -5.14
CA ALA A 69 -22.97 -10.16 -5.86
C ALA A 69 -22.54 -10.30 -7.34
N ALA A 70 -22.10 -11.50 -7.73
CA ALA A 70 -21.69 -11.84 -9.09
C ALA A 70 -22.77 -12.62 -9.89
N GLY A 71 -23.94 -12.92 -9.30
CA GLY A 71 -25.03 -13.62 -10.00
C GLY A 71 -26.00 -12.68 -10.70
N LEU A 72 -26.56 -12.94 -11.89
CA LEU A 72 -26.69 -14.17 -12.68
C LEU A 72 -26.88 -15.47 -11.87
#